data_AF-A0A0B7AI35-F1
#
_entry.id   AF-A0A0B7AI35-F1
#
_cell.length_a   1.000
_cell.length_b   1.000
_cell.length_c   1.000
_cell.angle_alpha   90.00
_cell.angle_beta   90.00
_cell.angle_gamma   90.00
#
_symmetry.space_group_name_H-M   'P 1'
#
loop_
_entity.id
_entity.type
_entity.pdbx_description
1 polymer ?
#
loop_
_entity_poly.entity_id
_entity_poly.type
_entity_poly.pdbx_seq_one_letter_code
_entity_poly.pdbx_strand_id
1 'polypeptide(L)'
;INNHKLGESTSVNDDDEESIEGIHFFPPLYIQRYNLVLKYLTEHSIKSVIDFGCSECGFMQLLPTVPSLERIALVDVDRDYLCQRSG
;
A
#
# COMPACT_ATOMS: atom_id res chain seq x y z
N ILE A 1 38.05 15.74 -27.72
CA ILE A 1 37.59 17.15 -27.81
C ILE A 1 37.00 17.48 -26.46
N ASN A 2 37.64 18.43 -25.75
CA ASN A 2 37.35 18.79 -24.37
C ASN A 2 36.16 19.75 -24.25
N ASN A 3 35.76 19.93 -22.98
CA ASN A 3 35.12 21.09 -22.30
C ASN A 3 33.61 20.94 -22.06
N HIS A 4 33.07 21.17 -20.86
CA HIS A 4 33.50 22.05 -19.75
C HIS A 4 32.80 21.58 -18.44
N LYS A 5 33.49 21.12 -17.39
CA LYS A 5 34.01 21.82 -16.19
C LYS A 5 32.99 22.57 -15.29
N LEU A 6 32.96 22.05 -14.05
CA LEU A 6 32.86 22.70 -12.72
C LEU A 6 31.50 23.16 -12.19
N GLY A 7 31.11 22.51 -11.10
CA GLY A 7 30.06 22.92 -10.17
C GLY A 7 30.11 22.04 -8.92
N GLU A 8 31.23 22.07 -8.20
CA GLU A 8 31.28 21.59 -6.83
C GLU A 8 30.54 22.64 -5.98
N SER A 9 29.44 22.23 -5.36
CA SER A 9 28.83 22.93 -4.24
C SER A 9 28.36 21.86 -3.28
N THR A 10 29.28 21.50 -2.40
CA THR A 10 29.03 20.79 -1.16
C THR A 10 28.01 21.57 -0.33
N SER A 11 26.79 21.06 -0.24
CA SER A 11 25.98 21.19 0.97
C SER A 11 25.85 19.79 1.54
N VAL A 12 26.72 19.48 2.50
CA VAL A 12 26.54 18.33 3.40
C VAL A 12 25.25 18.63 4.16
N ASN A 13 24.19 17.88 3.86
CA ASN A 13 23.03 17.80 4.73
C ASN A 13 23.15 16.46 5.45
N ASP A 14 23.22 16.55 6.78
CA ASP A 14 23.36 15.45 7.74
C ASP A 14 22.11 14.56 7.83
N ASP A 15 21.67 14.00 6.70
CA ASP A 15 20.60 12.99 6.66
C ASP A 15 21.13 11.75 5.94
N ASP A 16 22.07 11.05 6.58
CA ASP A 16 22.53 9.71 6.18
C ASP A 16 21.39 8.69 6.44
N GLU A 17 20.28 8.81 5.71
CA GLU A 17 19.36 7.70 5.48
C GLU A 17 19.87 6.98 4.24
N GLU A 18 20.76 6.01 4.49
CA GLU A 18 21.33 5.10 3.52
C GLU A 18 20.25 4.66 2.52
N SER A 19 20.34 5.14 1.28
CA SER A 19 19.35 4.85 0.25
C SER A 19 19.29 3.35 0.09
N ILE A 20 18.20 2.72 0.54
CA ILE A 20 17.97 1.30 0.33
C ILE A 20 17.97 1.08 -1.18
N GLU A 21 19.08 0.56 -1.73
CA GLU A 21 19.16 0.16 -3.14
C GLU A 21 18.11 -0.94 -3.37
N GLY A 22 16.94 -0.53 -3.84
CA GLY A 22 15.78 -1.39 -4.00
C GLY A 22 14.89 -0.93 -5.15
N ILE A 23 14.05 -1.85 -5.63
CA ILE A 23 13.04 -1.51 -6.62
C ILE A 23 11.99 -0.63 -5.94
N HIS A 24 11.89 0.62 -6.37
CA HIS A 24 10.86 1.54 -5.94
C HIS A 24 9.67 1.50 -6.90
N PHE A 25 8.47 1.46 -6.34
CA PHE A 25 7.21 1.50 -7.09
C PHE A 25 6.49 2.81 -6.81
N PHE A 26 5.96 3.43 -7.86
CA PHE A 26 5.10 4.60 -7.74
C PHE A 26 3.75 4.36 -8.46
N PRO A 27 2.61 4.38 -7.75
CA PRO A 27 2.48 4.51 -6.29
C PRO A 27 3.07 3.28 -5.55
N PRO A 28 3.23 3.32 -4.21
CA PRO A 28 3.68 2.17 -3.44
C PRO A 28 2.96 0.87 -3.84
N LEU A 29 3.71 -0.23 -3.93
CA LEU A 29 3.21 -1.48 -4.52
C LEU A 29 1.94 -2.00 -3.84
N TYR A 30 1.80 -1.84 -2.52
CA TYR A 30 0.60 -2.26 -1.80
C TYR A 30 -0.66 -1.49 -2.26
N ILE A 31 -0.53 -0.20 -2.60
CA ILE A 31 -1.63 0.60 -3.14
C ILE A 31 -2.03 0.08 -4.52
N GLN A 32 -1.05 -0.30 -5.35
CA GLN A 32 -1.34 -0.90 -6.65
C GLN A 32 -2.14 -2.21 -6.51
N ARG A 33 -1.80 -3.05 -5.52
CA ARG A 33 -2.55 -4.28 -5.22
C ARG A 33 -3.98 -3.97 -4.78
N TYR A 34 -4.18 -2.99 -3.89
CA TYR A 34 -5.51 -2.59 -3.45
C TYR A 34 -6.36 -2.10 -4.62
N ASN A 35 -5.80 -1.24 -5.48
CA ASN A 35 -6.50 -0.73 -6.65
C ASN A 35 -6.90 -1.84 -7.62
N LEU A 36 -6.04 -2.85 -7.81
CA LEU A 36 -6.36 -4.00 -8.64
C LEU A 36 -7.57 -4.76 -8.08
N VAL A 37 -7.59 -5.05 -6.78
CA VAL A 37 -8.71 -5.77 -6.15
C VAL A 37 -10.00 -4.95 -6.21
N LEU A 38 -9.95 -3.64 -5.91
CA LEU A 38 -11.13 -2.76 -6.00
C LEU A 38 -11.73 -2.72 -7.40
N LYS A 39 -10.87 -2.68 -8.43
CA LYS A 39 -11.29 -2.75 -9.82
C LYS A 39 -12.07 -4.04 -10.09
N TYR A 40 -11.53 -5.20 -9.70
CA TYR A 40 -12.21 -6.49 -9.85
C TYR A 40 -13.54 -6.56 -9.10
N LEU A 41 -13.57 -6.12 -7.83
CA LEU A 41 -14.81 -6.13 -7.03
C LEU A 41 -15.91 -5.29 -7.68
N THR A 42 -15.55 -4.13 -8.23
CA THR A 42 -16.47 -3.21 -8.90
C THR A 42 -16.96 -3.77 -10.24
N GLU A 43 -16.05 -4.24 -11.10
CA GLU A 43 -16.35 -4.74 -12.45
C GLU A 43 -17.28 -5.96 -12.40
N HIS A 44 -17.15 -6.80 -11.37
CA HIS A 44 -17.94 -8.03 -11.23
C HIS A 44 -19.13 -7.90 -10.27
N SER A 45 -19.40 -6.71 -9.73
CA SER A 45 -20.52 -6.47 -8.80
C SER A 45 -20.56 -7.48 -7.64
N ILE A 46 -19.40 -7.73 -7.03
CA ILE A 46 -19.25 -8.74 -5.98
C ILE A 46 -19.98 -8.31 -4.71
N LYS A 47 -20.79 -9.21 -4.14
CA LYS A 47 -21.59 -8.95 -2.93
C LYS A 47 -20.91 -9.34 -1.63
N SER A 48 -19.93 -10.23 -1.65
CA SER A 48 -19.29 -10.74 -0.44
C SER A 48 -17.82 -11.01 -0.68
N VAL A 49 -16.97 -10.54 0.24
CA VAL A 49 -15.51 -10.72 0.18
C VAL A 49 -14.97 -11.22 1.51
N ILE A 50 -13.95 -12.08 1.42
CA ILE A 50 -13.14 -12.49 2.56
C ILE A 50 -11.70 -12.08 2.26
N ASP A 51 -11.09 -11.30 3.14
CA ASP A 51 -9.68 -10.91 3.07
C ASP A 51 -8.86 -11.79 4.03
N PHE A 52 -8.05 -12.69 3.46
CA PHE A 52 -7.18 -13.59 4.20
C PHE A 52 -5.79 -12.99 4.37
N GLY A 53 -5.30 -12.90 5.60
CA GLY A 53 -4.08 -12.16 5.93
C GLY A 53 -4.31 -10.65 5.94
N CYS A 54 -5.41 -10.21 6.57
CA CYS A 54 -5.83 -8.81 6.53
C CYS A 54 -4.89 -7.85 7.30
N SER A 55 -3.95 -8.38 8.10
CA SER A 55 -2.97 -7.64 8.89
C SER A 55 -3.65 -6.50 9.66
N GLU A 56 -3.10 -5.29 9.63
CA GLU A 56 -3.67 -4.08 10.25
C GLU A 56 -4.97 -3.57 9.59
N CYS A 57 -5.64 -4.37 8.74
CA CYS A 57 -6.89 -3.99 8.08
C CYS A 57 -6.75 -2.70 7.25
N GLY A 58 -5.57 -2.45 6.65
CA GLY A 58 -5.33 -1.27 5.81
C GLY A 58 -6.21 -1.25 4.57
N PHE A 59 -6.45 -2.43 3.97
CA PHE A 59 -7.34 -2.56 2.80
C PHE A 59 -8.82 -2.38 3.14
N MET A 60 -9.22 -2.75 4.37
CA MET A 60 -10.61 -2.69 4.84
C MET A 60 -11.22 -1.29 4.67
N GLN A 61 -10.44 -0.23 4.84
CA GLN A 61 -10.92 1.15 4.70
C GLN A 61 -11.44 1.48 3.29
N LEU A 62 -10.99 0.73 2.27
CA LEU A 62 -11.37 0.93 0.88
C LEU A 62 -12.56 0.07 0.45
N LEU A 63 -12.79 -1.08 1.09
CA LEU A 63 -13.86 -2.01 0.72
C LEU A 63 -15.28 -1.38 0.76
N PRO A 64 -15.65 -0.51 1.73
CA PRO A 64 -16.93 0.18 1.74
C PRO A 64 -17.18 1.13 0.55
N THR A 65 -16.13 1.46 -0.24
CA THR A 65 -16.29 2.30 -1.43
C THR A 65 -16.87 1.54 -2.62
N VAL A 66 -16.90 0.19 -2.58
CA VAL A 66 -17.48 -0.65 -3.62
C VAL A 66 -19.00 -0.77 -3.41
N PRO A 67 -19.85 -0.17 -4.25
CA PRO A 67 -21.29 -0.04 -3.95
C PRO A 67 -22.07 -1.36 -3.90
N SER A 68 -21.58 -2.38 -4.58
CA SER A 68 -22.22 -3.70 -4.66
C SER A 68 -21.90 -4.62 -3.47
N LEU A 69 -20.93 -4.24 -2.65
CA LEU A 69 -20.40 -5.09 -1.59
C LEU A 69 -21.27 -4.99 -0.34
N GLU A 70 -21.80 -6.13 0.11
CA GLU A 70 -22.75 -6.20 1.23
C GLU A 70 -22.12 -6.85 2.48
N ARG A 71 -21.16 -7.77 2.29
CA ARG A 71 -20.56 -8.55 3.38
C ARG A 71 -19.04 -8.59 3.25
N ILE A 72 -18.36 -8.27 4.35
CA ILE A 72 -16.90 -8.28 4.45
C ILE A 72 -16.54 -9.15 5.66
N ALA A 73 -15.63 -10.10 5.45
CA ALA A 73 -14.97 -10.82 6.53
C ALA A 73 -13.45 -10.62 6.41
N LEU A 74 -12.79 -10.41 7.55
CA LEU A 74 -11.36 -10.19 7.64
C LEU A 74 -10.79 -11.30 8.50
N VAL A 75 -9.77 -11.98 8.01
CA VAL A 75 -9.16 -13.13 8.67
C VAL A 75 -7.67 -12.89 8.77
N ASP A 76 -7.14 -12.96 9.98
CA ASP A 76 -5.70 -13.00 10.24
C ASP A 76 -5.40 -14.05 11.32
N VAL A 77 -4.19 -14.59 11.30
CA VAL A 77 -3.69 -15.49 12.35
C VAL A 77 -3.24 -14.69 13.58
N ASP A 78 -2.80 -13.46 13.36
CA ASP A 78 -2.32 -12.59 14.41
C ASP A 78 -3.51 -11.91 15.12
N ARG A 79 -3.73 -12.36 16.35
CA ARG A 79 -4.81 -11.86 17.19
C ARG A 79 -4.64 -10.39 17.55
N ASP A 80 -3.40 -9.91 17.70
CA ASP A 80 -3.16 -8.55 18.18
C ASP A 80 -3.53 -7.54 17.10
N TYR A 81 -3.24 -7.85 15.83
CA TYR A 81 -3.71 -7.03 14.70
C TYR A 81 -5.25 -6.96 14.62
N LEU A 82 -5.95 -8.08 14.88
CA LEU A 82 -7.41 -8.09 14.88
C LEU A 82 -8.02 -7.34 16.07
N CYS A 83 -7.39 -7.40 17.25
CA CYS A 83 -7.89 -6.76 18.47
C CYS A 83 -7.65 -5.24 18.49
N GLN A 84 -6.64 -4.72 17.80
CA GLN A 84 -6.30 -3.27 17.81
C GLN A 84 -7.40 -2.36 17.24
N ARG A 85 -8.28 -2.88 16.38
CA ARG A 85 -9.37 -2.11 15.74
C ARG A 85 -10.75 -2.30 16.39
N SER A 86 -10.83 -3.09 17.47
CA SER A 86 -12.09 -3.46 18.13
C SER A 86 -12.55 -2.47 19.21
N GLY A 87 -11.94 -1.28 19.28
CA GLY A 87 -12.22 -0.22 20.26
C GLY A 87 -12.81 1.03 19.64
#